data_AF-A0A163LWG5-F1
#
_entry.id   AF-A0A163LWG5-F1
#
_cell.length_a   1.000
_cell.length_b   1.000
_cell.length_c   1.000
_cell.angle_alpha   90.00
_cell.angle_beta   90.00
_cell.angle_gamma   90.00
#
_symmetry.space_group_name_H-M   'P 1'
#
loop_
_entity.id
_entity.type
_entity.pdbx_description
1 polymer ?
#
loop_
_entity_poly.entity_id
_entity_poly.type
_entity_poly.pdbx_seq_one_letter_code
_entity_poly.pdbx_strand_id
1 'polypeptide(L)'
;MIFNGRAILTTKNSEVDFINNQAANLFPGEIYTYESRDSIQDDGSPDSDSDATDYPVELWNSLHISGMPNHILELKLGMPLTIMRNIDVNNGLCNGKKVYVTRLLRHSIAVRQFNEGSECLLPRICLINDDEQFPFKLRRRQFPARPAFAMIIHKAQGQTLSKVGIYLSEPVFTHGQLYVAFSRSTNPRHLHVAIRVNKTSSDQFTRNVVFPEDILI
;
A
#
# COMPACT_ATOMS: atom_id res chain seq x y z
N MET A 1 -19.57 -6.80 4.09
CA MET A 1 -18.53 -5.74 4.06
C MET A 1 -17.59 -6.04 2.89
N ILE A 2 -17.48 -5.12 1.91
CA ILE A 2 -17.10 -5.45 0.52
C ILE A 2 -15.64 -5.94 0.33
N PHE A 3 -14.72 -5.64 1.24
CA PHE A 3 -13.28 -5.93 1.06
C PHE A 3 -12.69 -6.95 2.05
N ASN A 4 -13.51 -7.54 2.91
CA ASN A 4 -13.03 -8.61 3.81
C ASN A 4 -12.58 -9.81 2.96
N GLY A 5 -11.30 -10.15 3.03
CA GLY A 5 -10.72 -11.23 2.23
C GLY A 5 -10.69 -10.96 0.73
N ARG A 6 -10.65 -9.70 0.26
CA ARG A 6 -10.41 -9.38 -1.17
C ARG A 6 -9.08 -8.66 -1.33
N ALA A 7 -8.28 -9.07 -2.31
CA ALA A 7 -7.04 -8.37 -2.64
C ALA A 7 -6.63 -8.56 -4.10
N ILE A 8 -5.84 -7.61 -4.59
CA ILE A 8 -5.05 -7.75 -5.81
C ILE A 8 -3.62 -8.12 -5.41
N LEU A 9 -3.06 -9.15 -6.03
CA LEU A 9 -1.72 -9.65 -5.79
C LEU A 9 -0.82 -9.28 -6.96
N THR A 10 0.36 -8.76 -6.66
CA THR A 10 1.40 -8.40 -7.63
C THR A 10 2.75 -8.96 -7.18
N THR A 11 3.72 -9.00 -8.08
CA THR A 11 5.10 -9.43 -7.83
C THR A 11 5.95 -8.35 -7.16
N LYS A 12 5.71 -7.05 -7.42
CA LYS A 12 6.59 -5.94 -7.00
C LYS A 12 5.88 -4.90 -6.13
N ASN A 13 6.61 -4.28 -5.19
CA ASN A 13 6.06 -3.21 -4.34
C ASN A 13 5.69 -1.95 -5.14
N SER A 14 6.46 -1.60 -6.17
CA SER A 14 6.17 -0.43 -7.02
C SER A 14 4.80 -0.52 -7.70
N GLU A 15 4.38 -1.73 -8.09
CA GLU A 15 3.05 -1.98 -8.66
C GLU A 15 1.93 -1.89 -7.63
N VAL A 16 2.21 -2.24 -6.36
CA VAL A 16 1.22 -2.15 -5.28
C VAL A 16 0.71 -0.73 -5.14
N ASP A 17 1.61 0.26 -5.10
CA ASP A 17 1.22 1.65 -4.91
C ASP A 17 0.45 2.20 -6.12
N PHE A 18 0.89 1.86 -7.34
CA PHE A 18 0.16 2.20 -8.57
C PHE A 18 -1.27 1.64 -8.56
N ILE A 19 -1.43 0.35 -8.29
CA ILE A 19 -2.75 -0.30 -8.28
C ILE A 19 -3.61 0.25 -7.15
N ASN A 20 -3.03 0.49 -5.97
CA ASN A 20 -3.75 1.06 -4.83
C ASN A 20 -4.29 2.45 -5.13
N ASN A 21 -3.51 3.31 -5.78
CA ASN A 21 -3.95 4.65 -6.18
C ASN A 21 -5.08 4.57 -7.23
N GLN A 22 -4.93 3.73 -8.25
CA GLN A 22 -5.97 3.54 -9.27
C GLN A 22 -7.26 2.97 -8.67
N ALA A 23 -7.15 1.99 -7.78
CA ALA A 23 -8.29 1.40 -7.10
C ALA A 23 -8.97 2.39 -6.14
N ALA A 24 -8.22 3.26 -5.47
CA ALA A 24 -8.77 4.33 -4.63
C ALA A 24 -9.58 5.35 -5.46
N ASN A 25 -9.07 5.71 -6.63
CA ASN A 25 -9.76 6.61 -7.56
C ASN A 25 -11.08 6.01 -8.04
N LEU A 26 -11.08 4.74 -8.42
CA LEU A 26 -12.27 3.99 -8.86
C LEU A 26 -13.24 3.63 -7.73
N PHE A 27 -12.80 3.70 -6.48
CA PHE A 27 -13.63 3.34 -5.34
C PHE A 27 -14.85 4.28 -5.26
N PRO A 28 -16.08 3.77 -5.10
CA PRO A 28 -17.28 4.61 -5.08
C PRO A 28 -17.34 5.46 -3.81
N GLY A 29 -17.94 6.65 -3.91
CA GLY A 29 -18.18 7.54 -2.78
C GLY A 29 -17.50 8.89 -2.91
N GLU A 30 -17.90 9.81 -2.03
CA GLU A 30 -17.36 11.16 -1.97
C GLU A 30 -15.92 11.17 -1.46
N ILE A 31 -15.06 11.92 -2.15
CA ILE A 31 -13.65 12.09 -1.80
C ILE A 31 -13.55 13.07 -0.63
N TYR A 32 -12.80 12.68 0.39
CA TYR A 32 -12.34 13.56 1.45
C TYR A 32 -10.82 13.65 1.39
N THR A 33 -10.31 14.87 1.22
CA THR A 33 -8.88 15.12 1.02
C THR A 33 -8.21 15.59 2.30
N TYR A 34 -7.08 14.98 2.63
CA TYR A 34 -6.21 15.38 3.73
C TYR A 34 -4.82 15.74 3.21
N GLU A 35 -4.47 17.02 3.26
CA GLU A 35 -3.12 17.49 2.97
C GLU A 35 -2.21 17.33 4.19
N SER A 36 -0.95 16.96 3.98
CA SER A 36 0.04 16.86 5.05
C SER A 36 0.55 18.25 5.46
N ARG A 37 1.32 18.28 6.55
CA ARG A 37 2.15 19.45 6.88
C ARG A 37 3.60 19.03 6.86
N ASP A 38 4.35 19.61 5.94
CA ASP A 38 5.72 19.24 5.65
C ASP A 38 6.68 20.33 6.15
N SER A 39 7.85 19.90 6.61
CA SER A 39 8.93 20.77 7.10
C SER A 39 10.25 20.04 6.98
N ILE A 40 11.35 20.76 6.81
CA ILE A 40 12.69 20.18 6.91
C ILE A 40 13.10 20.09 8.37
N GLN A 41 13.76 19.00 8.74
CA GLN A 41 14.44 18.87 10.02
C GLN A 41 15.83 19.50 9.88
N ASP A 42 16.04 20.56 10.65
CA ASP A 42 17.35 21.14 10.91
C ASP A 42 18.09 20.24 11.92
N ASP A 43 19.24 19.70 11.52
CA ASP A 43 20.08 18.86 12.38
C ASP A 43 21.15 19.67 13.15
N GLY A 44 21.19 20.99 12.96
CA GLY A 44 22.07 21.90 13.68
C GLY A 44 23.56 21.68 13.41
N SER A 45 23.91 20.91 12.36
CA SER A 45 25.31 20.69 12.00
C SER A 45 25.85 21.91 11.23
N PRO A 46 27.04 22.43 11.58
CA PRO A 46 27.64 23.58 10.87
C PRO A 46 28.04 23.25 9.42
N ASP A 47 28.10 21.95 9.07
CA ASP A 47 28.33 21.42 7.72
C ASP A 47 27.02 21.04 7.01
N SER A 48 25.84 21.23 7.61
CA SER A 48 24.59 21.13 6.86
C SER A 48 24.53 22.33 5.91
N ASP A 49 24.98 22.14 4.68
CA ASP A 49 24.53 22.92 3.52
C ASP A 49 23.02 22.67 3.33
N SER A 50 22.21 23.08 4.31
CA SER A 50 20.76 23.04 4.27
C SER A 50 20.25 24.17 3.37
N ASP A 51 20.68 24.15 2.10
CA ASP A 51 19.98 24.77 0.96
C ASP A 51 18.58 24.15 0.78
N ALA A 52 18.21 23.20 1.66
CA ALA A 52 16.91 22.58 1.71
C ALA A 52 15.76 23.61 1.78
N THR A 53 15.93 24.74 2.48
CA THR A 53 14.96 25.85 2.53
C THR A 53 14.79 26.61 1.21
N ASP A 54 15.71 26.47 0.26
CA ASP A 54 15.64 27.09 -1.07
C ASP A 54 14.81 26.28 -2.07
N TYR A 55 14.46 25.03 -1.72
CA TYR A 55 13.56 24.26 -2.57
C TYR A 55 12.12 24.76 -2.43
N PRO A 56 11.38 24.84 -3.56
CA PRO A 56 9.97 25.18 -3.53
C PRO A 56 9.17 24.15 -2.73
N VAL A 57 8.20 24.61 -1.95
CA VAL A 57 7.35 23.75 -1.11
C VAL A 57 6.58 22.72 -1.95
N GLU A 58 6.29 23.06 -3.21
CA GLU A 58 5.67 22.21 -4.21
C GLU A 58 6.52 20.98 -4.50
N LEU A 59 7.85 21.11 -4.48
CA LEU A 59 8.76 19.98 -4.64
C LEU A 59 8.58 19.00 -3.49
N TRP A 60 8.60 19.47 -2.24
CA TRP A 60 8.43 18.60 -1.07
C TRP A 60 7.08 17.88 -1.07
N ASN A 61 6.02 18.61 -1.43
CA ASN A 61 4.67 18.08 -1.53
C ASN A 61 4.53 17.02 -2.65
N SER A 62 5.36 17.09 -3.69
CA SER A 62 5.38 16.12 -4.78
C SER A 62 6.19 14.84 -4.49
N LEU A 63 7.00 14.82 -3.41
CA LEU A 63 7.87 13.69 -3.11
C LEU A 63 7.09 12.46 -2.61
N HIS A 64 7.28 11.35 -3.33
CA HIS A 64 6.86 10.01 -2.96
C HIS A 64 8.01 9.27 -2.28
N ILE A 65 8.03 9.30 -0.93
CA ILE A 65 9.09 8.68 -0.14
C ILE A 65 8.60 7.33 0.40
N SER A 66 9.40 6.28 0.19
CA SER A 66 9.09 4.93 0.67
C SER A 66 8.88 4.93 2.19
N GLY A 67 7.81 4.27 2.64
CA GLY A 67 7.47 4.18 4.06
C GLY A 67 6.85 5.45 4.66
N MET A 68 6.61 6.50 3.86
CA MET A 68 5.87 7.70 4.25
C MET A 68 4.56 7.81 3.47
N PRO A 69 3.49 8.37 4.07
CA PRO A 69 2.27 8.69 3.35
C PRO A 69 2.53 9.85 2.38
N ASN A 70 1.71 9.93 1.32
CA ASN A 70 1.73 11.04 0.38
C ASN A 70 1.29 12.34 1.05
N HIS A 71 1.69 13.47 0.45
CA HIS A 71 1.22 14.79 0.87
C HIS A 71 -0.32 14.86 0.82
N ILE A 72 -0.88 14.51 -0.33
CA ILE A 72 -2.33 14.40 -0.52
C ILE A 72 -2.77 12.97 -0.20
N LEU A 73 -3.64 12.83 0.80
CA LEU A 73 -4.31 11.57 1.14
C LEU A 73 -5.82 11.70 0.90
N GLU A 74 -6.28 11.14 -0.21
CA GLU A 74 -7.69 11.11 -0.60
C GLU A 74 -8.35 9.82 -0.13
N LEU A 75 -9.44 9.95 0.64
CA LEU A 75 -10.13 8.82 1.27
C LEU A 75 -11.62 8.88 1.00
N LYS A 76 -12.29 7.73 1.07
CA LYS A 76 -13.74 7.57 0.93
C LYS A 76 -14.26 6.67 2.05
N LEU A 77 -15.52 6.85 2.45
CA LEU A 77 -16.16 5.98 3.45
C LEU A 77 -16.14 4.52 2.99
N GLY A 78 -15.77 3.60 3.89
CA GLY A 78 -15.65 2.17 3.61
C GLY A 78 -14.36 1.74 2.89
N MET A 79 -13.49 2.69 2.52
CA MET A 79 -12.24 2.38 1.83
C MET A 79 -11.30 1.54 2.72
N PRO A 80 -10.70 0.46 2.20
CA PRO A 80 -9.70 -0.32 2.94
C PRO A 80 -8.35 0.42 2.99
N LEU A 81 -7.77 0.48 4.18
CA LEU A 81 -6.46 1.09 4.45
C LEU A 81 -5.50 0.10 5.12
N THR A 82 -4.21 0.32 4.92
CA THR A 82 -3.12 -0.36 5.63
C THR A 82 -2.45 0.66 6.52
N ILE A 83 -2.33 0.32 7.81
CA ILE A 83 -1.61 1.15 8.78
C ILE A 83 -0.10 1.05 8.53
N MET A 84 0.61 2.17 8.61
CA MET A 84 2.03 2.30 8.25
C MET A 84 2.98 2.37 9.45
N ARG A 85 2.44 2.55 10.66
CA ARG A 85 3.21 2.63 11.92
C ARG A 85 2.46 1.97 13.06
N ASN A 86 3.19 1.61 14.11
CA ASN A 86 2.57 1.14 15.35
C ASN A 86 1.91 2.31 16.06
N ILE A 87 0.58 2.29 16.15
CA ILE A 87 -0.21 3.33 16.81
C ILE A 87 -0.71 2.82 18.15
N ASP A 88 -1.30 1.63 18.14
CA ASP A 88 -1.79 0.97 19.34
C ASP A 88 -1.67 -0.54 19.15
N VAL A 89 -0.50 -1.07 19.52
CA VAL A 89 -0.17 -2.49 19.35
C VAL A 89 -1.10 -3.36 20.19
N ASN A 90 -1.46 -2.91 21.39
CA ASN A 90 -2.31 -3.65 22.31
C ASN A 90 -3.72 -3.85 21.74
N ASN A 91 -4.24 -2.83 21.04
CA ASN A 91 -5.52 -2.93 20.36
C ASN A 91 -5.40 -3.36 18.88
N GLY A 92 -4.23 -3.84 18.44
CA GLY A 92 -4.01 -4.40 17.11
C GLY A 92 -3.89 -3.38 15.96
N LEU A 93 -3.78 -2.08 16.26
CA LEU A 93 -3.52 -1.01 15.30
C LEU A 93 -2.01 -0.84 15.08
N CYS A 94 -1.39 -1.87 14.51
CA CYS A 94 0.03 -1.96 14.23
C CYS A 94 0.36 -1.82 12.74
N ASN A 95 1.64 -1.66 12.43
CA ASN A 95 2.10 -1.57 11.05
C ASN A 95 1.69 -2.82 10.24
N GLY A 96 1.18 -2.60 9.02
CA GLY A 96 0.71 -3.64 8.11
C GLY A 96 -0.73 -4.09 8.39
N LYS A 97 -1.36 -3.67 9.48
CA LYS A 97 -2.75 -4.03 9.77
C LYS A 97 -3.69 -3.41 8.74
N LYS A 98 -4.62 -4.23 8.20
CA LYS A 98 -5.72 -3.77 7.35
C LYS A 98 -6.93 -3.33 8.17
N VAL A 99 -7.44 -2.17 7.85
CA VAL A 99 -8.66 -1.56 8.42
C VAL A 99 -9.53 -1.00 7.31
N TYR A 100 -10.74 -0.55 7.61
CA TYR A 100 -11.55 0.24 6.69
C TYR A 100 -12.04 1.52 7.36
N VAL A 101 -12.24 2.56 6.55
CA VAL A 101 -12.73 3.86 7.00
C VAL A 101 -14.20 3.74 7.40
N THR A 102 -14.54 4.15 8.63
CA THR A 102 -15.92 4.24 9.11
C THR A 102 -16.42 5.68 9.16
N ARG A 103 -15.54 6.64 9.50
CA ARG A 103 -15.85 8.08 9.50
C ARG A 103 -14.63 8.92 9.14
N LEU A 104 -14.87 10.00 8.41
CA LEU A 104 -13.86 10.98 8.00
C LEU A 104 -14.10 12.26 8.81
N LEU A 105 -13.19 12.58 9.72
CA LEU A 105 -13.29 13.75 10.61
C LEU A 105 -12.18 14.75 10.28
N ARG A 106 -12.33 15.99 10.74
CA ARG A 106 -11.36 17.06 10.46
C ARG A 106 -9.95 16.75 10.94
N HIS A 107 -9.81 16.11 12.10
CA HIS A 107 -8.52 15.91 12.78
C HIS A 107 -8.18 14.43 13.05
N SER A 108 -9.07 13.52 12.69
CA SER A 108 -8.90 12.08 12.88
C SER A 108 -9.65 11.30 11.81
N ILE A 109 -9.29 10.03 11.62
CA ILE A 109 -10.05 9.10 10.79
C ILE A 109 -10.54 7.99 11.71
N ALA A 110 -11.84 7.75 11.75
CA ALA A 110 -12.35 6.57 12.44
C ALA A 110 -12.20 5.36 11.52
N VAL A 111 -11.56 4.32 12.03
CA VAL A 111 -11.30 3.09 11.30
C VAL A 111 -11.71 1.88 12.13
N ARG A 112 -12.00 0.76 11.46
CA ARG A 112 -12.26 -0.51 12.13
C ARG A 112 -11.49 -1.64 11.46
N GLN A 113 -11.04 -2.60 12.25
CA GLN A 113 -10.39 -3.81 11.73
C GLN A 113 -11.41 -4.74 11.10
N PHE A 114 -10.96 -5.56 10.14
CA PHE A 114 -11.78 -6.63 9.60
C PHE A 114 -11.90 -7.76 10.64
N ASN A 115 -13.13 -8.25 10.85
CA ASN A 115 -13.54 -9.36 11.72
C ASN A 115 -13.76 -9.06 13.21
N GLU A 116 -12.92 -8.31 13.92
CA GLU A 116 -13.05 -8.22 15.40
C GLU A 116 -12.57 -6.88 16.00
N GLY A 117 -12.64 -5.78 15.25
CA GLY A 117 -12.18 -4.47 15.74
C GLY A 117 -13.29 -3.63 16.38
N SER A 118 -13.02 -3.04 17.54
CA SER A 118 -13.71 -1.80 17.92
C SER A 118 -13.33 -0.69 16.95
N GLU A 119 -14.18 0.34 16.84
CA GLU A 119 -13.78 1.53 16.09
C GLU A 119 -12.68 2.26 16.86
N CYS A 120 -11.61 2.61 16.17
CA CYS A 120 -10.50 3.38 16.72
C CYS A 120 -10.28 4.66 15.90
N LEU A 121 -9.73 5.67 16.54
CA LEU A 121 -9.38 6.94 15.90
C LEU A 121 -7.91 6.92 15.50
N LEU A 122 -7.64 7.06 14.21
CA LEU A 122 -6.30 7.24 13.67
C LEU A 122 -5.93 8.74 13.75
N PRO A 123 -4.90 9.12 14.51
CA PRO A 123 -4.39 10.49 14.54
C PRO A 123 -3.37 10.74 13.43
N ARG A 124 -3.08 12.01 13.17
CA ARG A 124 -1.90 12.40 12.39
C ARG A 124 -0.65 12.28 13.24
N ILE A 125 0.40 11.67 12.69
CA ILE A 125 1.71 11.57 13.32
C ILE A 125 2.76 12.27 12.47
N CYS A 126 3.90 12.62 13.07
CA CYS A 126 5.06 13.10 12.33
C CYS A 126 5.92 11.90 11.90
N LEU A 127 6.31 11.89 10.63
CA LEU A 127 7.19 10.90 10.01
C LEU A 127 8.38 11.64 9.42
N ILE A 128 9.57 11.07 9.55
CA ILE A 128 10.80 11.60 8.96
C ILE A 128 11.31 10.56 7.97
N ASN A 129 11.85 10.99 6.83
CA ASN A 129 12.49 10.07 5.89
C ASN A 129 13.82 9.57 6.48
N ASP A 130 13.97 8.26 6.54
CA ASP A 130 15.24 7.64 6.92
C ASP A 130 16.17 7.43 5.72
N ASP A 131 15.71 7.72 4.51
CA ASP A 131 16.43 7.51 3.26
C ASP A 131 17.59 8.51 3.10
N GLU A 132 18.82 7.98 3.00
CA GLU A 132 20.06 8.73 2.80
C GLU A 132 20.22 9.26 1.37
N GLN A 133 19.36 8.85 0.43
CA GLN A 133 19.37 9.38 -0.94
C GLN A 133 18.92 10.84 -1.03
N PHE A 134 18.23 11.35 -0.01
CA PHE A 134 17.81 12.74 0.05
C PHE A 134 18.86 13.58 0.79
N PRO A 135 19.24 14.75 0.25
CA PRO A 135 20.19 15.65 0.91
C PRO A 135 19.60 16.34 2.15
N PHE A 136 18.34 16.07 2.49
CA PHE A 136 17.65 16.63 3.64
C PHE A 136 16.72 15.60 4.29
N LYS A 137 16.36 15.89 5.55
CA LYS A 137 15.36 15.15 6.31
C LYS A 137 14.00 15.86 6.26
N LEU A 138 13.12 15.41 5.39
CA LEU A 138 11.71 15.79 5.33
C LEU A 138 10.92 15.21 6.50
N ARG A 139 10.37 16.10 7.33
CA ARG A 139 9.38 15.79 8.36
C ARG A 139 7.97 16.06 7.85
N ARG A 140 7.17 15.01 7.67
CA ARG A 140 5.77 15.04 7.20
C ARG A 140 4.80 14.68 8.31
N ARG A 141 3.85 15.56 8.62
CA ARG A 141 2.74 15.29 9.55
C ARG A 141 1.47 14.89 8.80
N GLN A 142 1.14 13.61 8.86
CA GLN A 142 0.01 13.03 8.11
C GLN A 142 -0.55 11.78 8.84
N PHE A 143 -1.72 11.30 8.43
CA PHE A 143 -2.24 10.01 8.88
C PHE A 143 -1.33 8.86 8.39
N PRO A 144 -0.91 7.95 9.28
CA PRO A 144 -0.02 6.85 8.95
C PRO A 144 -0.79 5.69 8.32
N ALA A 145 -1.46 5.95 7.19
CA ALA A 145 -2.26 4.99 6.46
C ALA A 145 -2.19 5.23 4.96
N ARG A 146 -2.40 4.17 4.18
CA ARG A 146 -2.51 4.21 2.72
C ARG A 146 -3.56 3.23 2.20
N PRO A 147 -4.11 3.42 1.00
CA PRO A 147 -5.06 2.48 0.40
C PRO A 147 -4.52 1.03 0.34
N ALA A 148 -5.41 0.04 0.50
CA ALA A 148 -5.03 -1.36 0.77
C ALA A 148 -5.73 -2.40 -0.10
N PHE A 149 -5.97 -2.07 -1.36
CA PHE A 149 -6.57 -2.95 -2.36
C PHE A 149 -5.60 -4.02 -2.86
N ALA A 150 -4.33 -3.66 -3.02
CA ALA A 150 -3.27 -4.52 -3.52
C ALA A 150 -2.22 -4.83 -2.45
N MET A 151 -1.54 -5.96 -2.62
CA MET A 151 -0.32 -6.34 -1.89
C MET A 151 0.58 -7.22 -2.76
N ILE A 152 1.83 -7.39 -2.36
CA ILE A 152 2.71 -8.36 -3.03
C ILE A 152 2.33 -9.80 -2.66
N ILE A 153 2.56 -10.73 -3.58
CA ILE A 153 2.29 -12.18 -3.40
C ILE A 153 2.96 -12.72 -2.14
N HIS A 154 4.21 -12.33 -1.89
CA HIS A 154 4.95 -12.74 -0.68
C HIS A 154 4.22 -12.36 0.61
N LYS A 155 3.58 -11.18 0.67
CA LYS A 155 2.80 -10.76 1.85
C LYS A 155 1.51 -11.55 2.02
N ALA A 156 0.96 -12.10 0.94
CA ALA A 156 -0.24 -12.93 0.98
C ALA A 156 0.04 -14.38 1.41
N GLN A 157 1.31 -14.78 1.54
CA GLN A 157 1.66 -16.12 2.04
C GLN A 157 1.07 -16.36 3.43
N GLY A 158 0.53 -17.55 3.67
CA GLY A 158 -0.26 -17.89 4.85
C GLY A 158 -1.68 -17.29 4.94
N GLN A 159 -2.07 -16.34 4.08
CA GLN A 159 -3.42 -15.75 4.10
C GLN A 159 -4.42 -16.52 3.22
N THR A 160 -5.65 -16.65 3.70
CA THR A 160 -6.81 -17.10 2.91
C THR A 160 -7.65 -15.91 2.48
N LEU A 161 -7.91 -15.79 1.18
CA LEU A 161 -8.68 -14.71 0.57
C LEU A 161 -9.92 -15.26 -0.11
N SER A 162 -11.05 -14.59 0.06
CA SER A 162 -12.33 -14.91 -0.58
C SER A 162 -12.34 -14.63 -2.08
N LYS A 163 -11.64 -13.58 -2.53
CA LYS A 163 -11.53 -13.18 -3.94
C LYS A 163 -10.16 -12.57 -4.22
N VAL A 164 -9.52 -13.04 -5.28
CA VAL A 164 -8.13 -12.71 -5.60
C VAL A 164 -8.04 -12.24 -7.05
N GLY A 165 -7.56 -11.01 -7.23
CA GLY A 165 -7.01 -10.59 -8.52
C GLY A 165 -5.51 -10.86 -8.51
N ILE A 166 -4.95 -11.40 -9.58
CA ILE A 166 -3.51 -11.53 -9.78
C ILE A 166 -3.15 -10.62 -10.95
N TYR A 167 -2.34 -9.60 -10.71
CA TYR A 167 -1.85 -8.69 -11.73
C TYR A 167 -0.36 -8.92 -11.93
N LEU A 168 0.01 -9.27 -13.16
CA LEU A 168 1.38 -9.54 -13.58
C LEU A 168 1.76 -8.55 -14.68
N SER A 169 2.43 -7.46 -14.31
CA SER A 169 2.99 -6.53 -15.30
C SER A 169 4.24 -7.12 -15.98
N GLU A 170 4.95 -7.98 -15.25
CA GLU A 170 6.08 -8.80 -15.68
C GLU A 170 5.88 -10.25 -15.20
N PRO A 171 6.57 -11.23 -15.79
CA PRO A 171 6.56 -12.61 -15.30
C PRO A 171 7.04 -12.74 -13.85
N VAL A 172 6.62 -13.82 -13.18
CA VAL A 172 7.15 -14.15 -11.85
C VAL A 172 8.64 -14.47 -11.92
N PHE A 173 9.37 -14.14 -10.85
CA PHE A 173 10.83 -14.21 -10.82
C PHE A 173 11.37 -15.20 -9.79
N THR A 174 10.51 -15.74 -8.92
CA THR A 174 10.88 -16.77 -7.94
C THR A 174 10.08 -18.04 -8.08
N HIS A 175 10.71 -19.15 -7.69
CA HIS A 175 10.08 -20.46 -7.60
C HIS A 175 8.83 -20.43 -6.72
N GLY A 176 7.77 -21.11 -7.17
CA GLY A 176 6.52 -21.27 -6.42
C GLY A 176 5.70 -19.98 -6.25
N GLN A 177 6.11 -18.83 -6.79
CA GLN A 177 5.41 -17.55 -6.58
C GLN A 177 3.99 -17.57 -7.17
N LEU A 178 3.81 -18.11 -8.39
CA LEU A 178 2.48 -18.30 -8.98
C LEU A 178 1.64 -19.27 -8.14
N TYR A 179 2.22 -20.37 -7.68
CA TYR A 179 1.53 -21.34 -6.82
C TYR A 179 1.03 -20.68 -5.53
N VAL A 180 1.87 -19.87 -4.88
CA VAL A 180 1.46 -19.08 -3.71
C VAL A 180 0.28 -18.17 -4.07
N ALA A 181 0.34 -17.45 -5.19
CA ALA A 181 -0.74 -16.55 -5.61
C ALA A 181 -2.06 -17.30 -5.87
N PHE A 182 -2.03 -18.41 -6.61
CA PHE A 182 -3.21 -19.22 -6.94
C PHE A 182 -3.83 -19.86 -5.70
N SER A 183 -3.00 -20.38 -4.79
CA SER A 183 -3.46 -21.02 -3.54
C SER A 183 -4.09 -20.06 -2.53
N ARG A 184 -4.09 -18.74 -2.77
CA ARG A 184 -4.73 -17.78 -1.85
C ARG A 184 -6.26 -17.82 -1.91
N SER A 185 -6.84 -18.32 -2.99
CA SER A 185 -8.30 -18.49 -3.13
C SER A 185 -8.68 -19.96 -3.01
N THR A 186 -9.72 -20.25 -2.23
CA THR A 186 -10.29 -21.62 -2.14
C THR A 186 -11.19 -21.96 -3.33
N ASN A 187 -11.67 -20.95 -4.07
CA ASN A 187 -12.55 -21.13 -5.21
C ASN A 187 -11.90 -20.57 -6.49
N PRO A 188 -11.68 -21.39 -7.53
CA PRO A 188 -11.13 -20.93 -8.80
C PRO A 188 -11.96 -19.83 -9.48
N ARG A 189 -13.28 -19.81 -9.29
CA ARG A 189 -14.18 -18.78 -9.86
C ARG A 189 -13.96 -17.39 -9.26
N HIS A 190 -13.31 -17.32 -8.10
CA HIS A 190 -12.99 -16.06 -7.43
C HIS A 190 -11.56 -15.59 -7.73
N LEU A 191 -10.88 -16.28 -8.63
CA LEU A 191 -9.54 -15.94 -9.06
C LEU A 191 -9.59 -15.33 -10.46
N HIS A 192 -9.04 -14.13 -10.59
CA HIS A 192 -8.94 -13.43 -11.87
C HIS A 192 -7.48 -13.08 -12.12
N VAL A 193 -6.95 -13.46 -13.29
CA VAL A 193 -5.57 -13.15 -13.67
C VAL A 193 -5.57 -12.12 -14.79
N ALA A 194 -4.77 -11.07 -14.63
CA ALA A 194 -4.50 -10.06 -15.62
C ALA A 194 -2.99 -10.02 -15.89
N ILE A 195 -2.61 -10.25 -17.14
CA ILE A 195 -1.22 -10.24 -17.61
C ILE A 195 -1.05 -9.07 -18.57
N ARG A 196 0.01 -8.30 -18.42
CA ARG A 196 0.36 -7.26 -19.40
C ARG A 196 0.89 -7.93 -20.66
N VAL A 197 0.09 -7.89 -21.73
CA VAL A 197 0.49 -8.42 -23.03
C VAL A 197 1.25 -7.34 -23.80
N ASN A 198 2.45 -7.67 -24.29
CA ASN A 198 3.14 -6.79 -25.24
C ASN A 198 2.39 -6.80 -26.57
N LYS A 199 2.17 -5.61 -27.16
CA LYS A 199 1.36 -5.40 -28.39
C LYS A 199 1.75 -6.26 -29.60
N THR A 200 2.88 -6.95 -29.56
CA THR A 200 3.45 -7.77 -30.63
C THR A 200 3.05 -9.24 -30.59
N SER A 201 2.45 -9.74 -29.50
CA SER A 201 2.00 -11.13 -29.38
C SER A 201 0.55 -11.19 -28.91
N SER A 202 -0.30 -11.94 -29.61
CA SER A 202 -1.71 -12.17 -29.24
C SER A 202 -1.89 -13.14 -28.06
N ASP A 203 -0.84 -13.88 -27.71
CA ASP A 203 -0.93 -14.97 -26.74
C ASP A 203 -0.72 -14.45 -25.31
N GLN A 204 -1.69 -14.73 -24.43
CA GLN A 204 -1.70 -14.31 -23.03
C GLN A 204 -0.99 -15.37 -22.16
N PHE A 205 0.32 -15.49 -22.29
CA PHE A 205 1.13 -16.38 -21.45
C PHE A 205 2.07 -15.58 -20.53
N THR A 206 2.44 -16.20 -19.41
CA THR A 206 3.48 -15.70 -18.50
C THR A 206 4.44 -16.82 -18.17
N ARG A 207 5.72 -16.49 -18.00
CA ARG A 207 6.73 -17.47 -17.60
C ARG A 207 6.52 -17.85 -16.14
N ASN A 208 6.45 -19.15 -15.88
CA ASN A 208 6.50 -19.70 -14.53
C ASN A 208 7.94 -20.12 -14.21
N VAL A 209 8.33 -19.98 -12.95
CA VAL A 209 9.62 -20.47 -12.43
C VAL A 209 9.32 -21.64 -11.53
N VAL A 210 9.73 -22.85 -11.94
CA VAL A 210 9.52 -24.09 -11.20
C VAL A 210 10.82 -24.86 -11.18
N PHE A 211 11.29 -25.26 -9.99
CA PHE A 211 12.41 -26.17 -9.86
C PHE A 211 12.00 -27.61 -10.20
N PRO A 212 12.85 -28.39 -10.90
CA PRO A 212 12.50 -29.73 -11.37
C PRO A 212 12.07 -30.70 -10.27
N GLU A 213 12.60 -30.50 -9.07
CA GLU A 213 12.34 -31.33 -7.88
C GLU A 213 10.86 -31.30 -7.44
N ASP A 214 10.11 -30.25 -7.82
CA ASP A 214 8.71 -30.05 -7.45
C ASP A 214 7.72 -30.31 -8.61
N ILE A 215 8.20 -30.81 -9.76
CA ILE A 215 7.34 -31.11 -10.93
C ILE A 215 6.55 -32.43 -10.76
N LEU A 216 6.82 -33.19 -9.68
CA LEU A 216 6.33 -34.56 -9.49
C LEU A 216 5.27 -34.75 -8.37
N ILE A 217 4.47 -33.72 -8.06
CA ILE A 217 3.31 -33.87 -7.16
C ILE A 217 2.00 -33.79 -7.95
#